data_AF-A0A379UWH8-F1
#
_entry.id   AF-A0A379UWH8-F1
#
_cell.length_a   1.000
_cell.length_b   1.000
_cell.length_c   1.000
_cell.angle_alpha   90.00
_cell.angle_beta   90.00
_cell.angle_gamma   90.00
#
_symmetry.space_group_name_H-M   'P 1'
#
loop_
_entity.id
_entity.type
_entity.pdbx_description
1 polymer ?
#
loop_
_entity_poly.entity_id
_entity_poly.type
_entity_poly.pdbx_seq_one_letter_code
_entity_poly.pdbx_strand_id
1 'polypeptide(L)'
;MNFKVVKTGDTLDIGNGKQLIFVETPMLHWPDSMMTYMTGDAVLFSNDAFGQHYCDERLFNDEVDQTELFEQCQRYYANILTPFSRLVTPKITEILASTCRWI
;
A
#
# COMPACT_ATOMS: atom_id res chain seq x y z
N MET A 1 17.33 -22.18 0.46
CA MET A 1 16.67 -20.94 -0.02
C MET A 1 17.48 -19.77 0.49
N ASN A 2 17.67 -18.73 -0.34
CA ASN A 2 18.41 -17.52 0.05
C ASN A 2 17.41 -16.36 0.16
N PHE A 3 16.83 -16.19 1.35
CA PHE A 3 15.88 -15.12 1.63
C PHE A 3 16.61 -13.87 2.13
N LYS A 4 16.18 -12.69 1.66
CA LYS A 4 16.59 -11.40 2.22
C LYS A 4 15.45 -10.82 3.02
N VAL A 5 15.60 -10.85 4.34
CA VAL A 5 14.65 -10.21 5.26
C VAL A 5 14.90 -8.71 5.22
N VAL A 6 13.83 -7.93 5.13
CA VAL A 6 13.85 -6.46 5.15
C VAL A 6 13.02 -5.96 6.33
N LYS A 7 13.38 -4.78 6.83
CA LYS A 7 12.68 -4.07 7.90
C LYS A 7 12.26 -2.68 7.42
N THR A 8 11.44 -2.04 8.23
CA THR A 8 11.05 -0.65 8.00
C THR A 8 12.28 0.25 7.86
N GLY A 9 12.36 0.97 6.74
CA GLY A 9 13.47 1.87 6.41
C GLY A 9 14.64 1.20 5.69
N ASP A 10 14.65 -0.12 5.55
CA ASP A 10 15.63 -0.79 4.68
C ASP A 10 15.41 -0.35 3.23
N THR A 11 16.51 -0.30 2.48
CA THR A 11 16.50 0.19 1.11
C THR A 11 17.13 -0.79 0.14
N LEU A 12 16.63 -0.78 -1.10
CA LEU A 12 17.21 -1.51 -2.22
C LEU A 12 17.35 -0.57 -3.41
N ASP A 13 18.59 -0.26 -3.77
CA ASP A 13 18.89 0.51 -4.98
C ASP A 13 18.53 -0.30 -6.23
N ILE A 14 17.80 0.33 -7.15
CA ILE A 14 17.38 -0.26 -8.43
C ILE A 14 17.97 0.51 -9.63
N GLY A 15 18.91 1.43 -9.38
CA GLY A 15 19.57 2.25 -10.38
C GLY A 15 18.80 3.52 -10.74
N ASN A 16 19.38 4.33 -11.63
CA ASN A 16 18.81 5.59 -12.12
C ASN A 16 18.42 6.59 -11.01
N GLY A 17 19.12 6.56 -9.87
CA GLY A 17 18.82 7.40 -8.72
C GLY A 17 17.53 7.02 -7.99
N LYS A 18 16.98 5.81 -8.24
CA LYS A 18 15.78 5.28 -7.60
C LYS A 18 16.15 4.15 -6.63
N GLN A 19 15.44 4.10 -5.52
CA GLN A 19 15.54 3.03 -4.54
C GLN A 19 14.14 2.62 -4.08
N LEU A 20 14.01 1.36 -3.70
CA LEU A 20 12.85 0.85 -2.97
C LEU A 20 13.10 1.02 -1.47
N ILE A 21 12.09 1.47 -0.74
CA ILE A 21 12.08 1.61 0.72
C ILE A 21 11.00 0.68 1.25
N PHE A 22 11.35 -0.22 2.16
CA PHE A 22 10.41 -1.18 2.73
C PHE A 22 9.79 -0.62 4.02
N VAL A 23 8.50 -0.88 4.23
CA VAL A 23 7.75 -0.44 5.42
C VAL A 23 6.94 -1.61 5.94
N GLU A 24 7.28 -2.12 7.11
CA GLU A 24 6.53 -3.22 7.72
C GLU A 24 5.16 -2.72 8.19
N THR A 25 4.11 -3.48 7.90
CA THR A 25 2.73 -3.19 8.28
C THR A 25 2.07 -4.41 8.92
N PRO A 26 2.65 -4.93 10.03
CA PRO A 26 2.17 -6.16 10.63
C PRO A 26 0.72 -6.01 11.10
N MET A 27 -0.09 -7.04 10.84
CA MET A 27 -1.53 -7.09 11.09
C MET A 27 -2.34 -6.06 10.28
N LEU A 28 -1.81 -5.58 9.16
CA LEU A 28 -2.53 -4.81 8.14
C LEU A 28 -2.49 -5.54 6.79
N HIS A 29 -3.07 -6.73 6.63
CA HIS A 29 -3.94 -7.43 7.58
C HIS A 29 -3.35 -8.75 8.11
N TRP A 30 -2.16 -9.14 7.67
CA TRP A 30 -1.44 -10.34 8.12
C TRP A 30 -0.14 -9.99 8.87
N PRO A 31 0.42 -10.93 9.66
CA PRO A 31 1.67 -10.68 10.39
C PRO A 31 2.87 -10.34 9.51
N ASP A 32 2.86 -10.77 8.24
CA ASP A 32 3.92 -10.59 7.25
C ASP A 32 3.67 -9.44 6.26
N SER A 33 2.55 -8.72 6.41
CA SER A 33 2.22 -7.61 5.53
C SER A 33 3.26 -6.49 5.61
N MET A 34 3.66 -5.99 4.43
CA MET A 34 4.53 -4.83 4.27
C MET A 34 4.13 -4.02 3.03
N MET A 35 4.54 -2.77 2.99
CA MET A 35 4.45 -1.90 1.82
C MET A 35 5.84 -1.63 1.27
N THR A 36 5.92 -1.27 -0.02
CA THR A 36 7.17 -0.85 -0.66
C THR A 36 6.98 0.50 -1.32
N TYR A 37 7.83 1.46 -1.02
CA TYR A 37 7.82 2.78 -1.64
C TYR A 37 8.98 2.94 -2.62
N MET A 38 8.71 3.47 -3.81
CA MET A 38 9.72 3.75 -4.82
C MET A 38 10.03 5.24 -4.90
N THR A 39 11.29 5.60 -4.61
CA THR A 39 11.75 6.99 -4.72
C THR A 39 11.82 7.46 -6.17
N GLY A 40 11.93 8.78 -6.35
CA GLY A 40 11.94 9.40 -7.68
C GLY A 40 10.55 9.50 -8.28
N ASP A 41 9.93 8.35 -8.58
CA ASP A 41 8.57 8.28 -9.15
C ASP A 41 7.47 8.54 -8.11
N ALA A 42 7.77 8.33 -6.81
CA ALA A 42 6.87 8.53 -5.69
C ALA A 42 5.62 7.63 -5.75
N VAL A 43 5.86 6.33 -5.91
CA VAL A 43 4.83 5.28 -5.97
C VAL A 43 4.87 4.44 -4.70
N LEU A 44 3.73 4.19 -4.08
CA LEU A 44 3.57 3.33 -2.91
C LEU A 44 2.86 2.03 -3.31
N PHE A 45 3.61 0.93 -3.40
CA PHE A 45 3.02 -0.40 -3.54
C PHE A 45 2.45 -0.85 -2.19
N SER A 46 1.16 -0.59 -1.96
CA SER A 46 0.48 -0.77 -0.66
C SER A 46 -0.09 -2.16 -0.41
N ASN A 47 -0.04 -3.05 -1.40
CA ASN A 47 -0.62 -4.40 -1.34
C ASN A 47 -2.12 -4.34 -0.98
N ASP A 48 -2.58 -5.02 0.08
CA ASP A 48 -4.00 -5.07 0.45
C ASP A 48 -4.53 -3.72 0.97
N ALA A 49 -3.67 -2.85 1.48
CA ALA A 49 -4.09 -1.55 1.97
C ALA A 49 -4.50 -0.66 0.79
N PHE A 50 -5.61 0.06 0.96
CA PHE A 50 -6.24 0.91 -0.06
C PHE A 50 -6.83 0.15 -1.27
N GLY A 51 -6.77 -1.18 -1.27
CA GLY A 51 -7.33 -2.00 -2.34
C GLY A 51 -8.83 -2.28 -2.18
N GLN A 52 -9.37 -2.92 -3.21
CA GLN A 52 -10.77 -3.30 -3.34
C GLN A 52 -10.90 -4.49 -4.29
N HIS A 53 -11.98 -5.26 -4.13
CA HIS A 53 -12.34 -6.29 -5.11
C HIS A 53 -13.26 -5.69 -6.17
N TYR A 54 -12.65 -5.05 -7.18
CA TYR A 54 -13.36 -4.45 -8.30
C TYR A 54 -12.66 -4.83 -9.61
N CYS A 55 -13.42 -5.40 -10.54
CA CYS A 55 -12.89 -5.88 -11.82
C CYS A 55 -13.38 -4.96 -12.94
N ASP A 56 -12.43 -4.36 -13.65
CA ASP A 56 -12.64 -3.50 -14.79
C ASP A 56 -11.49 -3.70 -15.79
N GLU A 57 -11.68 -3.34 -17.06
CA GLU A 57 -10.61 -3.36 -18.07
C GLU A 57 -9.60 -2.21 -17.88
N ARG A 58 -10.04 -1.13 -17.22
CA ARG A 58 -9.25 0.06 -16.93
C ARG A 58 -8.44 -0.11 -15.66
N LEU A 59 -7.26 0.51 -15.62
CA LEU A 59 -6.33 0.35 -14.51
C LEU A 59 -6.44 1.49 -13.50
N PHE A 60 -6.69 2.72 -13.96
CA PHE A 60 -6.61 3.90 -13.12
C PHE A 60 -7.96 4.29 -12.53
N ASN A 61 -7.93 4.85 -11.31
CA ASN A 61 -9.14 5.14 -10.55
C ASN A 61 -10.01 6.22 -11.19
N ASP A 62 -9.45 7.10 -12.02
CA ASP A 62 -10.15 8.19 -12.71
C ASP A 62 -10.87 7.74 -13.98
N GLU A 63 -10.63 6.50 -14.42
CA GLU A 63 -11.20 5.95 -15.65
C GLU A 63 -12.49 5.14 -15.39
N VAL A 64 -12.79 4.79 -14.14
CA VAL A 64 -13.87 3.86 -13.75
C VAL A 64 -15.09 4.56 -13.13
N ASP A 65 -16.17 3.81 -12.89
CA ASP A 65 -17.33 4.32 -12.17
C ASP A 65 -16.97 4.61 -10.70
N GLN A 66 -17.11 5.88 -10.30
CA GLN A 66 -16.70 6.34 -8.96
C GLN A 66 -17.62 5.83 -7.85
N THR A 67 -18.87 5.51 -8.17
CA THR A 67 -19.83 4.98 -7.21
C THR A 67 -19.51 3.53 -6.90
N GLU A 68 -19.35 2.70 -7.94
CA GLU A 68 -18.95 1.30 -7.79
C GLU A 68 -17.59 1.16 -7.11
N LEU A 69 -16.61 1.99 -7.50
CA LEU A 69 -15.29 2.03 -6.87
C LEU A 69 -15.40 2.27 -5.36
N PHE A 70 -16.15 3.30 -4.95
CA PHE A 70 -16.29 3.63 -3.53
C PHE A 70 -17.04 2.55 -2.74
N GLU A 71 -18.08 1.97 -3.31
CA GLU A 71 -18.83 0.87 -2.68
C GLU A 71 -17.93 -0.36 -2.44
N GLN A 72 -17.10 -0.74 -3.41
CA GLN A 72 -16.19 -1.87 -3.22
C GLN A 72 -15.09 -1.57 -2.21
N CYS A 73 -14.54 -0.35 -2.18
CA CYS A 73 -13.59 0.06 -1.15
C CYS A 73 -14.19 -0.03 0.26
N GLN A 74 -15.41 0.49 0.45
CA GLN A 74 -16.09 0.45 1.73
C GLN A 74 -16.39 -1.00 2.16
N ARG A 75 -16.85 -1.84 1.22
CA ARG A 75 -17.09 -3.26 1.45
C ARG A 75 -15.81 -3.99 1.85
N TYR A 76 -14.70 -3.72 1.18
CA TYR A 76 -13.40 -4.31 1.48
C TYR A 76 -12.94 -3.94 2.90
N TYR A 77 -12.92 -2.65 3.22
CA TYR A 77 -12.53 -2.16 4.54
C TYR A 77 -13.41 -2.76 5.64
N ALA A 78 -14.74 -2.71 5.45
CA ALA A 78 -15.70 -3.18 6.45
C ALA A 78 -15.52 -4.67 6.79
N ASN A 79 -15.27 -5.52 5.79
CA ASN A 79 -15.22 -6.97 5.98
C ASN A 79 -13.81 -7.50 6.32
N ILE A 80 -12.74 -6.79 5.96
CA ILE A 80 -11.37 -7.29 6.12
C ILE A 80 -10.57 -6.45 7.13
N LEU A 81 -10.65 -5.13 7.03
CA LEU A 81 -9.74 -4.22 7.75
C LEU A 81 -10.32 -3.64 9.04
N THR A 82 -11.64 -3.69 9.24
CA THR A 82 -12.31 -3.20 10.46
C THR A 82 -11.61 -3.57 11.77
N PRO A 83 -11.27 -4.85 12.06
CA PRO A 83 -10.62 -5.20 13.33
C PRO A 83 -9.22 -4.60 13.50
N PHE A 84 -8.58 -4.17 12.41
CA PHE A 84 -7.24 -3.59 12.39
C PHE A 84 -7.24 -2.07 12.30
N SER A 85 -8.41 -1.41 12.30
CA SER A 85 -8.55 0.05 12.11
C SER A 85 -7.67 0.90 13.03
N ARG A 86 -7.40 0.44 14.26
CA ARG A 86 -6.54 1.16 15.22
C ARG A 86 -5.08 1.27 14.76
N LEU A 87 -4.64 0.37 13.88
CA LEU A 87 -3.27 0.32 13.33
C LEU A 87 -3.13 1.20 12.08
N VAL A 88 -4.23 1.55 11.42
CA VAL A 88 -4.25 2.28 10.15
C VAL A 88 -3.71 3.70 10.32
N THR A 89 -4.28 4.50 11.23
CA THR A 89 -3.91 5.91 11.40
C THR A 89 -2.43 6.13 11.76
N PRO A 90 -1.84 5.38 12.74
CA PRO A 90 -0.42 5.51 13.05
C PRO A 90 0.48 5.18 11.85
N LYS A 91 0.13 4.12 11.10
CA LYS A 91 0.94 3.69 9.95
C LYS A 91 0.85 4.66 8.78
N ILE A 92 -0.32 5.22 8.49
CA ILE A 92 -0.48 6.27 7.49
C ILE A 92 0.38 7.49 7.87
N THR A 93 0.37 7.90 9.14
CA THR A 93 1.17 9.04 9.61
C THR A 93 2.68 8.83 9.39
N GLU A 94 3.16 7.61 9.62
CA GLU A 94 4.54 7.22 9.38
C GLU A 94 4.92 7.31 7.88
N ILE A 95 4.02 6.89 7.00
CA ILE A 95 4.23 6.92 5.53
C ILE A 95 4.14 8.34 4.98
N LEU A 96 3.25 9.18 5.51
CA LEU A 96 2.99 10.57 5.07
C LEU A 96 4.18 11.52 5.26
N ALA A 97 5.26 11.11 5.93
CA ALA A 97 6.53 11.84 5.92
C ALA A 97 7.14 11.92 4.50
N SER A 98 6.65 11.11 3.56
CA SER A 98 7.12 11.01 2.17
C SER A 98 6.10 11.60 1.21
N THR A 99 6.55 12.26 0.14
CA THR A 99 5.65 12.62 -0.97
C THR A 99 5.14 11.36 -1.65
N CYS A 100 3.83 11.21 -1.85
CA CYS A 100 3.21 10.11 -2.58
C CYS A 100 2.40 10.68 -3.75
N ARG A 101 2.65 10.18 -4.97
CA ARG A 101 1.90 10.55 -6.18
C ARG A 101 0.96 9.44 -6.63
N TRP A 102 1.35 8.18 -6.45
CA TRP A 102 0.57 7.01 -6.82
C TRP A 102 0.58 6.00 -5.67
N ILE A 103 -0.56 5.34 -5.47
CA ILE A 103 -0.71 4.14 -4.65
C ILE A 103 -1.08 3.01 -5.61
#